data_AF-A0A3D1AVN9-F1
#
_entry.id   AF-A0A3D1AVN9-F1
#
_cell.length_a   1.000
_cell.length_b   1.000
_cell.length_c   1.000
_cell.angle_alpha   90.00
_cell.angle_beta   90.00
_cell.angle_gamma   90.00
#
_symmetry.space_group_name_H-M   'P 1'
#
loop_
_entity.id
_entity.type
_entity.pdbx_description
1 polymer ?
#
loop_
_entity_poly.entity_id
_entity_poly.type
_entity_poly.pdbx_seq_one_letter_code
_entity_poly.pdbx_strand_id
1 'polypeptide(L)' 'AGGGCQPLWSNHGKELSYLTLSGKMMAVDVKAGAAIETSLPRELFAVPLRVDPILSQYAVTADGRKFFVLESLDEGPIP' A
#
# COMPACT_ATOMS: atom_id res chain seq x y z
N ALA A 1 -1.38 -17.47 -1.60
CA ALA A 1 -0.85 -16.26 -2.25
C ALA A 1 -1.33 -15.04 -1.47
N GLY A 2 -0.43 -14.28 -0.85
CA GLY A 2 -0.76 -13.08 -0.07
C GLY A 2 -0.82 -11.83 -0.95
N GLY A 3 -1.69 -11.85 -1.97
CA GLY A 3 -1.74 -10.84 -3.02
C GLY A 3 -1.92 -9.41 -2.51
N GLY A 4 -1.32 -8.47 -3.24
CA GLY A 4 -1.41 -7.02 -3.01
C GLY A 4 -2.15 -6.31 -4.13
N CYS A 5 -2.70 -5.13 -3.84
CA CYS A 5 -3.38 -4.23 -4.76
C CYS A 5 -2.94 -2.78 -4.54
N GLN A 6 -3.38 -1.89 -5.43
CA GLN A 6 -3.06 -0.46 -5.39
C GLN A 6 -1.54 -0.16 -5.27
N PRO A 7 -0.67 -0.72 -6.13
CA PRO A 7 0.77 -0.50 -6.02
C PRO A 7 1.12 0.98 -6.25
N LEU A 8 1.84 1.58 -5.31
CA LEU A 8 2.39 2.93 -5.43
C LEU A 8 3.91 2.91 -5.29
N TRP A 9 4.58 3.49 -6.27
CA TRP A 9 6.02 3.67 -6.25
C TRP A 9 6.39 4.91 -5.45
N SER A 10 7.45 4.80 -4.65
CA SER A 10 8.13 5.97 -4.11
C SER A 10 8.68 6.83 -5.25
N ASN A 11 8.78 8.15 -5.01
CA ASN A 11 9.29 9.10 -6.01
C ASN A 11 10.73 8.78 -6.49
N HIS A 12 11.51 8.07 -5.66
CA HIS A 12 12.86 7.63 -6.00
C HIS A 12 12.90 6.27 -6.72
N GLY A 13 11.77 5.59 -6.90
CA GLY A 13 11.68 4.30 -7.59
C GLY A 13 12.35 3.13 -6.86
N LYS A 14 12.71 3.30 -5.58
CA LYS A 14 13.45 2.30 -4.78
C LYS A 14 12.58 1.49 -3.83
N GLU A 15 11.31 1.86 -3.74
CA GLU A 15 10.35 1.24 -2.84
C GLU A 15 8.99 1.21 -3.52
N LEU A 16 8.32 0.07 -3.42
CA LEU A 16 6.95 -0.15 -3.84
C LEU A 16 6.10 -0.45 -2.60
N SER A 17 5.11 0.39 -2.32
CA SER A 17 4.10 0.15 -1.31
C SER A 17 2.84 -0.44 -1.94
N TYR A 18 2.10 -1.29 -1.24
CA TYR A 18 0.83 -1.84 -1.69
C TYR A 18 -0.05 -2.27 -0.51
N LEU A 19 -1.35 -2.38 -0.72
CA LEU A 19 -2.30 -2.91 0.25
C LEU A 19 -2.63 -4.36 -0.02
N THR A 20 -2.65 -5.20 1.02
CA THR A 20 -3.26 -6.53 0.93
C THR A 20 -4.78 -6.43 1.05
N LEU A 21 -5.51 -7.41 0.53
CA LEU A 21 -6.97 -7.49 0.71
C LEU A 21 -7.41 -7.59 2.19
N SER A 22 -6.49 -7.97 3.08
CA SER A 22 -6.73 -8.03 4.52
C SER A 22 -6.46 -6.71 5.25
N GLY A 23 -6.26 -5.61 4.53
CA GLY A 23 -6.05 -4.30 5.15
C GLY A 23 -4.65 -4.13 5.75
N LYS A 24 -3.63 -4.80 5.19
CA LYS A 24 -2.23 -4.61 5.60
C LYS A 24 -1.46 -3.80 4.57
N MET A 25 -0.84 -2.71 5.00
CA MET A 25 0.10 -1.94 4.19
C MET A 25 1.43 -2.66 4.17
N MET A 26 1.92 -2.95 2.97
CA MET A 26 3.17 -3.67 2.73
C MET A 26 4.11 -2.78 1.93
N ALA A 27 5.42 -2.98 2.12
CA ALA A 27 6.46 -2.37 1.30
C ALA A 27 7.47 -3.42 0.84
N VAL A 28 8.02 -3.19 -0.34
CA VAL A 28 9.13 -3.96 -0.92
C VAL A 28 10.17 -2.96 -1.41
N ASP A 29 11.42 -3.17 -1.00
CA ASP A 29 12.53 -2.42 -1.57
C ASP A 29 12.88 -3.02 -2.92
N VAL A 30 13.06 -2.17 -3.91
CA VAL A 30 13.38 -2.55 -5.29
C VAL A 30 14.71 -1.91 -5.66
N LYS A 31 15.64 -2.75 -6.12
CA LYS A 31 16.91 -2.33 -6.68
C LYS A 31 16.91 -2.63 -8.16
N ALA A 32 17.01 -1.57 -8.96
CA ALA A 32 17.17 -1.68 -10.40
C ALA A 32 18.67 -1.72 -10.75
N GLY A 33 19.08 -2.79 -11.43
CA GLY A 33 20.42 -2.99 -11.99
C GLY A 33 20.34 -3.74 -13.32
N ALA A 34 21.30 -4.62 -13.60
CA ALA A 34 21.22 -5.52 -14.76
C ALA A 34 20.03 -6.51 -14.65
N ALA A 35 19.58 -6.78 -13.42
CA ALA A 35 18.34 -7.45 -13.09
C ALA A 35 17.57 -6.62 -12.05
N ILE A 36 16.27 -6.87 -11.92
CA ILE A 36 15.46 -6.31 -10.84
C ILE A 36 15.61 -7.23 -9.63
N GLU A 37 16.09 -6.68 -8.52
CA GLU A 37 16.15 -7.37 -7.23
C GLU A 37 15.12 -6.75 -6.28
N THR A 38 14.40 -7.60 -5.55
CA THR A 38 13.38 -7.17 -4.59
C THR A 38 13.65 -7.75 -3.20
N SER A 39 13.43 -6.97 -2.15
CA SER A 39 13.39 -7.50 -0.79
C SER A 39 12.17 -8.40 -0.59
N LEU A 40 12.17 -9.17 0.51
CA LEU A 40 10.92 -9.75 1.00
C LEU A 40 9.94 -8.62 1.36
N PRO A 41 8.62 -8.79 1.11
CA PRO A 41 7.64 -7.83 1.57
C PRO A 41 7.64 -7.69 3.08
N ARG A 42 7.67 -6.46 3.58
CA ARG A 42 7.55 -6.14 4.99
C ARG A 42 6.21 -5.45 5.26
N GLU A 43 5.56 -5.82 6.35
CA GLU A 43 4.37 -5.11 6.82
C GLU A 43 4.81 -3.79 7.44
N LEU A 44 4.19 -2.68 7.04
CA LEU A 44 4.39 -1.37 7.64
C LEU A 44 3.42 -1.15 8.79
N PHE A 45 2.13 -1.33 8.54
CA PHE A 45 1.03 -1.19 9.51
C PHE A 45 -0.28 -1.73 8.93
N ALA A 46 -1.29 -1.94 9.79
CA ALA A 46 -2.66 -2.26 9.37
C ALA A 46 -3.47 -0.98 9.12
N VAL A 47 -4.38 -1.01 8.14
CA VAL A 47 -5.31 0.09 7.83
C VAL A 47 -6.73 -0.29 8.25
N PRO A 48 -7.47 0.61 8.92
CA PRO A 48 -8.85 0.35 9.37
C PRO A 48 -9.85 0.63 8.25
N LEU A 49 -9.68 0.00 7.08
CA LEU A 49 -10.62 0.15 5.96
C LEU A 49 -10.88 -1.17 5.25
N ARG A 50 -12.03 -1.25 4.58
CA ARG A 50 -12.31 -2.34 3.64
C ARG A 50 -11.57 -2.07 2.34
N VAL A 51 -10.62 -2.94 2.01
CA VAL A 51 -9.80 -2.76 0.80
C VAL A 51 -10.61 -3.02 -0.46
N ASP A 52 -10.61 -2.06 -1.37
CA ASP A 52 -11.19 -2.13 -2.71
C ASP A 52 -10.05 -2.05 -3.74
N PRO A 53 -9.73 -3.12 -4.47
CA PRO A 53 -8.60 -3.15 -5.41
C PRO A 53 -8.67 -2.12 -6.54
N ILE A 54 -9.85 -1.56 -6.83
CA ILE A 54 -10.09 -0.64 -7.96
C ILE A 54 -9.92 0.81 -7.53
N LEU A 55 -10.20 1.14 -6.26
CA LEU A 55 -10.08 2.49 -5.73
C LEU A 55 -8.64 2.82 -5.33
N SER A 56 -8.27 4.09 -5.35
CA SER A 56 -7.03 4.55 -4.71
C SER A 56 -7.34 4.93 -3.26
N GLN A 57 -7.19 3.97 -2.34
CA GLN A 57 -7.58 4.15 -0.94
C GLN A 57 -6.46 4.71 -0.05
N TYR A 58 -5.28 4.93 -0.62
CA TYR A 58 -4.20 5.61 0.07
C TYR A 58 -3.33 6.41 -0.90
N ALA A 59 -2.57 7.35 -0.32
CA ALA A 59 -1.53 8.12 -0.98
C ALA A 59 -0.31 8.19 -0.05
N VAL A 60 0.87 8.38 -0.63
CA VAL A 60 2.14 8.50 0.11
C VAL A 60 2.73 9.88 -0.15
N THR A 61 3.32 10.50 0.87
CA THR A 61 4.07 11.75 0.68
C THR A 61 5.27 11.55 -0.24
N ALA A 62 5.73 12.63 -0.89
CA ALA A 62 6.88 12.57 -1.80
C ALA A 62 8.17 12.06 -1.15
N ASP A 63 8.32 12.26 0.17
CA ASP A 63 9.44 11.76 0.96
C ASP A 63 9.29 10.29 1.42
N GLY A 64 8.15 9.65 1.15
CA GLY A 64 7.85 8.26 1.50
C GLY A 64 7.56 8.03 2.99
N ARG A 65 7.47 9.09 3.81
CA ARG A 65 7.42 8.95 5.28
C ARG A 65 6.02 8.98 5.87
N LYS A 66 5.04 9.52 5.16
CA LYS A 66 3.67 9.63 5.64
C LYS A 66 2.72 9.01 4.63
N PHE A 67 1.71 8.35 5.16
CA PHE A 67 0.65 7.72 4.40
C PHE A 67 -0.66 8.41 4.74
N PHE A 68 -1.39 8.83 3.72
CA PHE A 68 -2.78 9.25 3.81
C PHE A 68 -3.62 8.06 3.40
N VAL A 69 -4.59 7.69 4.23
CA VAL A 69 -5.45 6.53 4.00
C VAL A 69 -6.88 7.03 4.09
N LEU A 70 -7.75 6.57 3.18
CA LEU A 70 -9.16 6.90 3.26
C LEU A 70 -9.75 6.38 4.56
N GLU A 71 -10.46 7.23 5.26
CA GLU A 71 -11.27 6.80 6.38
C GLU A 71 -12.48 6.06 5.81
N SER A 72 -12.70 4.82 6.24
CA SER A 72 -13.99 4.19 6.04
C SER A 72 -14.99 4.94 6.91
N LEU A 73 -15.89 5.68 6.26
CA LEU A 73 -17.11 6.09 6.94
C LEU A 73 -17.83 4.77 7.24
N ASP A 74 -17.84 4.35 8.51
CA ASP A 74 -18.77 3.32 8.94
C ASP A 74 -20.15 3.84 8.57
N GLU A 75 -20.72 3.29 7.50
CA GLU A 75 -22.10 3.49 7.15
C GLU A 75 -22.88 2.81 8.27
N GLY A 76 -23.20 3.59 9.32
CA GLY A 76 -24.21 3.20 10.30
C GLY A 76 -25.44 2.72 9.54
N PRO A 77 -26.20 1.75 10.10
CA PRO A 77 -27.18 0.98 9.34
C PRO A 77 -28.04 1.90 8.48
N ILE A 78 -28.11 1.61 7.19
CA ILE A 78 -29.02 2.27 6.25
C ILE A 78 -30.43 2.14 6.87
N PRO A 79 -31.11 3.25 7.22
CA PRO A 79 -32.43 3.20 7.83
C PRO A 79 -33.48 2.60 6.91
#